data_AF-A0A6A5ASU7-F1
#
_entry.id   AF-A0A6A5ASU7-F1
#
_cell.length_a   1.000
_cell.length_b   1.000
_cell.length_c   1.000
_cell.angle_alpha   90.00
_cell.angle_beta   90.00
_cell.angle_gamma   90.00
#
_symmetry.space_group_name_H-M   'P 1'
#
loop_
_entity.id
_entity.type
_entity.pdbx_description
1 polymer ?
#
loop_
_entity_poly.entity_id
_entity_poly.type
_entity_poly.pdbx_seq_one_letter_code
_entity_poly.pdbx_strand_id
1 'polypeptide(L)'
;MVDENTGPLEATIKNIKKETLQKKKENVDKQREWLQIQTSLVHLTAESEEIGEKNQVLKSKTSILEQKQLRLVNEFNNFKTEVKELKAGIATMHIDTVKLNELISRHRDKQEALTNVNYSLELEFKRELKELEAESISMEAQANSIKQEKQMLLDQIIEVERQIMLWEKKIQIEKETQAALDPEVGQAEAKNMEREIHRMRLRLEALERDQERMIFEMERAIHKRDAIAMRGRGKKESDMTQASLLSKVATLQNKARQAAKETAALEKAIKQKSIQSEDISFQMDKISQDLKTQEDRAATLQRSINHALYEKQRCIDTEARKQRMLKKWDQICQGKGFDPTDEDRIHADKDKAMTDTQKIRDMIVTLQQQHPHLKEVLTRVAMLSEAQ
;
A
#
# COMPACT_ATOMS: atom_id res chain seq x y z
N MET A 1 129.62 -30.96 -106.39
CA MET A 1 131.06 -31.18 -106.59
C MET A 1 131.49 -32.24 -105.59
N VAL A 2 131.90 -33.39 -106.13
CA VAL A 2 132.97 -34.34 -105.72
C VAL A 2 133.74 -33.91 -104.44
N ASP A 3 134.18 -34.75 -103.49
CA ASP A 3 134.51 -36.17 -103.50
C ASP A 3 134.77 -36.66 -102.05
N GLU A 4 135.01 -37.97 -101.93
CA GLU A 4 135.95 -38.62 -101.01
C GLU A 4 135.58 -38.80 -99.52
N ASN A 5 135.38 -40.08 -99.15
CA ASN A 5 135.41 -40.64 -97.79
C ASN A 5 134.46 -40.05 -96.75
N THR A 6 133.15 -40.33 -96.86
CA THR A 6 132.33 -40.46 -95.64
C THR A 6 132.46 -41.86 -95.06
N GLY A 7 133.25 -42.02 -94.00
CA GLY A 7 133.36 -43.28 -93.27
C GLY A 7 132.02 -43.73 -92.65
N PRO A 8 131.86 -44.99 -92.21
CA PRO A 8 130.63 -45.48 -91.57
C PRO A 8 130.17 -44.63 -90.37
N LEU A 9 131.09 -43.88 -89.75
CA LEU A 9 130.83 -42.88 -88.71
C LEU A 9 130.11 -41.62 -89.24
N GLU A 10 130.40 -41.12 -90.44
CA GLU A 10 129.72 -39.96 -91.01
C GLU A 10 128.33 -40.30 -91.56
N ALA A 11 128.12 -41.51 -92.08
CA ALA A 11 126.80 -42.00 -92.45
C ALA A 11 125.90 -42.18 -91.20
N THR A 12 126.45 -42.70 -90.10
CA THR A 12 125.73 -42.78 -88.81
C THR A 12 125.48 -41.40 -88.22
N ILE A 13 126.44 -40.46 -88.27
CA ILE A 13 126.20 -39.05 -87.88
C ILE A 13 125.08 -38.41 -88.72
N LYS A 14 125.03 -38.66 -90.03
CA LYS A 14 124.00 -38.12 -90.92
C LYS A 14 122.62 -38.74 -90.63
N ASN A 15 122.56 -40.04 -90.33
CA ASN A 15 121.32 -40.71 -89.95
C ASN A 15 120.82 -40.23 -88.57
N ILE A 16 121.71 -40.12 -87.58
CA ILE A 16 121.39 -39.57 -86.25
C ILE A 16 120.95 -38.12 -86.37
N LYS A 17 121.57 -37.29 -87.23
CA LYS A 17 121.10 -35.92 -87.51
C LYS A 17 119.70 -35.91 -88.11
N LYS A 18 119.39 -36.84 -89.03
CA LYS A 18 118.06 -36.97 -89.63
C LYS A 18 117.01 -37.41 -88.60
N GLU A 19 117.31 -38.41 -87.77
CA GLU A 19 116.44 -38.82 -86.66
C GLU A 19 116.26 -37.70 -85.64
N THR A 20 117.31 -36.96 -85.32
CA THR A 20 117.25 -35.81 -84.40
C THR A 20 116.34 -34.72 -84.97
N LEU A 21 116.44 -34.43 -86.27
CA LEU A 21 115.55 -33.48 -86.96
C LEU A 21 114.10 -33.97 -86.98
N GLN A 22 113.87 -35.25 -87.27
CA GLN A 22 112.55 -35.86 -87.27
C GLN A 22 111.92 -35.83 -85.87
N LYS A 23 112.68 -36.20 -84.83
CA LYS A 23 112.24 -36.12 -83.43
C LYS A 23 112.01 -34.68 -82.99
N LYS A 24 112.80 -33.72 -83.48
CA LYS A 24 112.59 -32.29 -83.23
C LYS A 24 111.28 -31.82 -83.87
N LYS A 25 110.96 -32.27 -85.08
CA LYS A 25 109.68 -31.98 -85.75
C LYS A 25 108.49 -32.60 -84.99
N GLU A 26 108.58 -33.88 -84.62
CA GLU A 26 107.57 -34.57 -83.80
C GLU A 26 107.35 -33.87 -82.45
N ASN A 27 108.41 -33.35 -81.83
CA ASN A 27 108.31 -32.60 -80.58
C ASN A 27 107.57 -31.27 -80.79
N VAL A 28 107.86 -30.54 -81.86
CA VAL A 28 107.13 -29.30 -82.21
C VAL A 28 105.65 -29.58 -82.50
N ASP A 29 105.34 -30.66 -83.23
CA ASP A 29 103.94 -31.04 -83.52
C ASP A 29 103.18 -31.40 -82.24
N LYS A 30 103.81 -32.17 -81.33
CA LYS A 30 103.23 -32.48 -80.02
C LYS A 30 103.08 -31.26 -79.12
N GLN A 31 104.04 -30.33 -79.16
CA GLN A 31 103.91 -29.04 -78.44
C GLN A 31 102.73 -28.23 -78.97
N ARG A 32 102.51 -28.24 -80.29
CA ARG A 32 101.36 -27.55 -80.91
C ARG A 32 100.03 -28.19 -80.51
N GLU A 33 99.95 -29.52 -80.56
CA GLU A 33 98.77 -30.27 -80.11
C GLU A 33 98.49 -30.03 -78.61
N TRP A 34 99.53 -30.08 -77.78
CA TRP A 34 99.43 -29.78 -76.35
C TRP A 34 98.92 -28.35 -76.10
N LEU A 35 99.44 -27.34 -76.81
CA LEU A 35 98.95 -25.96 -76.70
C LEU A 35 97.48 -25.82 -77.11
N GLN A 36 97.05 -26.57 -78.15
CA GLN A 36 95.65 -26.57 -78.59
C GLN A 36 94.73 -27.19 -77.53
N ILE A 37 95.11 -28.35 -76.98
CA ILE A 37 94.39 -29.01 -75.89
C ILE A 37 94.36 -28.12 -74.66
N GLN A 38 95.47 -27.47 -74.30
CA GLN A 38 95.52 -26.58 -73.16
C GLN A 38 94.65 -25.32 -73.36
N THR A 39 94.60 -24.77 -74.57
CA THR A 39 93.69 -23.66 -74.88
C THR A 39 92.22 -24.08 -74.73
N SER A 40 91.88 -25.28 -75.23
CA SER A 40 90.53 -25.85 -75.06
C SER A 40 90.21 -26.11 -73.58
N LEU A 41 91.17 -26.60 -72.80
CA LEU A 41 91.00 -26.84 -71.36
C LEU A 41 90.77 -25.54 -70.60
N VAL A 42 91.52 -24.48 -70.90
CA VAL A 42 91.33 -23.15 -70.30
C VAL A 42 89.94 -22.62 -70.65
N HIS A 43 89.50 -22.77 -71.91
CA HIS A 43 88.18 -22.31 -72.33
C HIS A 43 87.03 -23.08 -71.63
N LEU A 44 87.14 -24.41 -71.52
CA LEU A 44 86.16 -25.23 -70.80
C LEU A 44 86.17 -24.93 -69.30
N THR A 45 87.34 -24.64 -68.72
CA THR A 45 87.43 -24.22 -67.31
C THR A 45 86.72 -22.89 -67.08
N ALA A 46 86.94 -21.90 -67.96
CA ALA A 46 86.25 -20.61 -67.87
C ALA A 46 84.73 -20.74 -68.05
N GLU A 47 84.27 -21.56 -68.99
CA GLU A 47 82.84 -21.84 -69.16
C GLU A 47 82.23 -22.57 -67.95
N SER A 48 82.97 -23.52 -67.37
CA SER A 48 82.58 -24.21 -66.13
C SER A 48 82.45 -23.24 -64.95
N GLU A 49 83.36 -22.28 -64.82
CA GLU A 49 83.28 -21.22 -63.82
C GLU A 49 82.05 -20.34 -64.05
N GLU A 50 81.79 -19.90 -65.29
CA GLU A 50 80.62 -19.07 -65.63
C GLU A 50 79.30 -19.81 -65.34
N ILE A 51 79.19 -21.10 -65.69
CA ILE A 51 78.04 -21.93 -65.35
C ILE A 51 77.91 -22.08 -63.83
N GLY A 52 79.03 -22.24 -63.12
CA GLY A 52 79.07 -22.30 -61.66
C GLY A 52 78.48 -21.05 -61.00
N GLU A 53 78.88 -19.87 -61.47
CA GLU A 53 78.34 -18.57 -61.01
C GLU A 53 76.84 -18.45 -61.29
N LYS A 54 76.41 -18.76 -62.52
CA LYS A 54 74.97 -18.74 -62.90
C LYS A 54 74.15 -19.68 -62.01
N ASN A 55 74.67 -20.86 -61.71
CA ASN A 55 74.01 -21.84 -60.86
C ASN A 55 73.87 -21.33 -59.41
N GLN A 56 74.90 -20.67 -58.87
CA GLN A 56 74.80 -20.03 -57.55
C GLN A 56 73.76 -18.91 -57.51
N VAL A 57 73.71 -18.07 -58.53
CA VAL A 57 72.69 -17.01 -58.64
C VAL A 57 71.29 -17.62 -58.70
N LEU A 58 71.07 -18.66 -59.52
CA LEU A 58 69.79 -19.35 -59.61
C LEU A 58 69.39 -19.99 -58.27
N LYS A 59 70.32 -20.66 -57.57
CA LYS A 59 70.06 -21.21 -56.22
C LYS A 59 69.63 -20.14 -55.23
N SER A 60 70.31 -18.99 -55.22
CA SER A 60 69.95 -17.87 -54.36
C SER A 60 68.53 -17.34 -54.67
N LYS A 61 68.20 -17.22 -55.96
CA LYS A 61 66.88 -16.76 -56.41
C LYS A 61 65.77 -17.75 -56.03
N THR A 62 66.02 -19.05 -56.20
CA THR A 62 65.08 -20.10 -55.78
C THR A 62 64.84 -20.02 -54.27
N SER A 63 65.89 -19.88 -53.46
CA SER A 63 65.75 -19.75 -52.00
C SER A 63 64.91 -18.53 -51.60
N ILE A 64 65.11 -17.38 -52.24
CA ILE A 64 64.31 -16.16 -52.00
C ILE A 64 62.84 -16.39 -52.39
N LEU A 65 62.59 -17.05 -53.51
CA LEU A 65 61.22 -17.35 -53.98
C LEU A 65 60.51 -18.34 -53.06
N GLU A 66 61.20 -19.38 -52.58
CA GLU A 66 60.66 -20.34 -51.60
C GLU A 66 60.31 -19.64 -50.28
N GLN A 67 61.16 -18.74 -49.78
CA GLN A 67 60.85 -17.95 -48.59
C GLN A 67 59.65 -17.00 -48.81
N LYS A 68 59.54 -16.39 -50.00
CA LYS A 68 58.38 -15.56 -50.33
C LYS A 68 57.10 -16.40 -50.44
N GLN A 69 57.18 -17.57 -51.05
CA GLN A 69 56.08 -18.52 -51.13
C GLN A 69 55.62 -18.93 -49.73
N LEU A 70 56.54 -19.29 -48.84
CA LEU A 70 56.22 -19.66 -47.47
C LEU A 70 55.49 -18.54 -46.71
N ARG A 71 55.95 -17.29 -46.84
CA ARG A 71 55.28 -16.13 -46.24
C ARG A 71 53.86 -15.95 -46.76
N LEU A 72 53.67 -15.98 -48.09
CA LEU A 72 52.35 -15.83 -48.70
C LEU A 72 51.40 -16.97 -48.32
N VAL A 73 51.90 -18.20 -48.21
CA VAL A 73 51.10 -19.35 -47.76
C VAL A 73 50.67 -19.17 -46.30
N ASN A 74 51.56 -18.67 -45.43
CA ASN A 74 51.21 -18.39 -44.04
C ASN A 74 50.16 -17.27 -43.94
N GLU A 75 50.32 -16.16 -44.68
CA GLU A 75 49.34 -15.08 -44.74
C GLU A 75 47.98 -15.58 -45.26
N PHE A 76 47.98 -16.39 -46.33
CA PHE A 76 46.76 -16.98 -46.86
C PHE A 76 46.04 -17.87 -45.83
N ASN A 77 46.78 -18.66 -45.07
CA ASN A 77 46.21 -19.50 -44.01
C ASN A 77 45.62 -18.65 -42.89
N ASN A 78 46.28 -17.54 -42.50
CA ASN A 78 45.76 -16.60 -41.50
C ASN A 78 44.47 -15.91 -41.98
N PHE A 79 44.42 -15.42 -43.21
CA PHE A 79 43.19 -14.86 -43.76
C PHE A 79 42.08 -15.92 -43.87
N LYS A 80 42.42 -17.17 -44.16
CA LYS A 80 41.45 -18.26 -44.20
C LYS A 80 40.87 -18.57 -42.82
N THR A 81 41.64 -18.47 -41.73
CA THR A 81 41.12 -18.61 -40.37
C THR A 81 40.26 -17.42 -39.98
N GLU A 82 40.70 -16.20 -40.27
CA GLU A 82 39.95 -14.97 -39.99
C GLU A 82 38.58 -14.96 -40.70
N VAL A 83 38.53 -15.36 -41.98
CA VAL A 83 37.26 -15.48 -42.73
C VAL A 83 36.33 -16.51 -42.10
N LYS A 84 36.85 -17.62 -41.56
CA LYS A 84 36.03 -18.62 -40.86
C LYS A 84 35.46 -18.06 -39.57
N GLU A 85 36.27 -17.35 -38.79
CA GLU A 85 35.86 -16.72 -37.53
C GLU A 85 34.79 -15.64 -37.78
N LEU A 86 34.98 -14.78 -38.78
CA LEU A 86 33.99 -13.77 -39.16
C LEU A 86 32.67 -14.41 -39.61
N LYS A 87 32.72 -15.50 -40.40
CA LYS A 87 31.50 -16.23 -40.78
C LYS A 87 30.78 -16.83 -39.57
N ALA A 88 31.53 -17.39 -38.62
CA ALA A 88 30.95 -17.90 -37.38
C ALA A 88 30.33 -16.77 -36.53
N GLY A 89 31.00 -15.61 -36.46
CA GLY A 89 30.48 -14.41 -35.81
C GLY A 89 29.16 -13.93 -36.42
N ILE A 90 29.10 -13.84 -37.75
CA ILE A 90 27.88 -13.47 -38.50
C ILE A 90 26.74 -14.45 -38.22
N ALA A 91 27.01 -15.76 -38.22
CA ALA A 91 26.01 -16.77 -37.91
C ALA A 91 25.44 -16.61 -36.48
N THR A 92 26.30 -16.36 -35.50
CA THR A 92 25.89 -16.06 -34.12
C THR A 92 25.02 -14.81 -34.05
N MET A 93 25.41 -13.73 -34.74
CA MET A 93 24.61 -12.49 -34.79
C MET A 93 23.23 -12.70 -35.43
N HIS A 94 23.13 -13.54 -36.46
CA HIS A 94 21.83 -13.90 -37.05
C HIS A 94 20.95 -14.66 -36.05
N ILE A 95 21.51 -15.61 -35.30
CA ILE A 95 20.79 -16.33 -34.25
C ILE A 95 20.28 -15.35 -33.19
N ASP A 96 21.12 -14.42 -32.75
CA ASP A 96 20.72 -13.44 -31.73
C ASP A 96 19.68 -12.45 -32.26
N THR A 97 19.74 -12.09 -33.54
CA THR A 97 18.70 -11.27 -34.20
C THR A 97 17.35 -11.98 -34.21
N VAL A 98 17.32 -13.29 -34.47
CA VAL A 98 16.09 -14.09 -34.41
C VAL A 98 15.53 -14.13 -32.98
N LYS A 99 16.38 -14.39 -31.98
CA LYS A 99 15.97 -14.37 -30.57
C LYS A 99 15.41 -13.01 -30.15
N LEU A 100 16.04 -11.91 -30.58
CA LEU A 100 15.55 -10.56 -30.30
C LEU A 100 14.18 -10.32 -30.92
N ASN A 101 13.96 -10.75 -32.18
CA ASN A 101 12.66 -10.63 -32.83
C ASN A 101 11.57 -11.44 -32.11
N GLU A 102 11.88 -12.65 -31.64
CA GLU A 102 10.95 -13.42 -30.81
C GLU A 102 10.60 -12.70 -29.50
N LEU A 103 11.61 -12.14 -28.82
CA LEU A 103 11.40 -11.38 -27.59
C LEU A 103 10.55 -10.11 -27.83
N ILE A 104 10.79 -9.42 -28.94
CA ILE A 104 9.99 -8.25 -29.35
C ILE A 104 8.53 -8.65 -29.59
N SER A 105 8.28 -9.77 -30.28
CA SER A 105 6.91 -10.27 -30.49
C SER A 105 6.23 -10.61 -29.17
N ARG A 106 6.88 -11.38 -28.30
CA ARG A 106 6.32 -11.74 -26.98
C ARG A 106 6.06 -10.52 -26.11
N HIS A 107 6.95 -9.52 -26.16
CA HIS A 107 6.76 -8.27 -25.42
C HIS A 107 5.58 -7.47 -25.97
N ARG A 108 5.42 -7.41 -27.30
CA ARG A 108 4.27 -6.77 -27.95
C ARG A 108 2.96 -7.44 -27.53
N ASP A 109 2.89 -8.77 -27.57
CA ASP A 109 1.68 -9.51 -27.18
C ASP A 109 1.33 -9.27 -25.71
N LYS A 110 2.35 -9.25 -24.84
CA LYS A 110 2.15 -8.95 -23.41
C LYS A 110 1.71 -7.51 -23.18
N GLN A 111 2.26 -6.56 -23.93
CA GLN A 111 1.86 -5.16 -23.87
C GLN A 111 0.40 -5.00 -24.31
N GLU A 112 -0.01 -5.63 -25.40
CA GLU A 112 -1.38 -5.62 -25.90
C GLU A 112 -2.36 -6.23 -24.89
N ALA A 113 -2.01 -7.38 -24.30
CA ALA A 113 -2.79 -8.00 -23.25
C ALA A 113 -2.97 -7.08 -22.03
N LEU A 114 -1.90 -6.43 -21.57
CA LEU A 114 -1.97 -5.48 -20.46
C LEU A 114 -2.81 -4.25 -20.80
N THR A 115 -2.71 -3.72 -22.02
CA THR A 115 -3.55 -2.59 -22.44
C THR A 115 -5.02 -2.96 -22.50
N ASN A 116 -5.35 -4.18 -22.94
CA ASN A 116 -6.73 -4.67 -22.98
C ASN A 116 -7.30 -4.87 -21.57
N VAL A 117 -6.51 -5.43 -20.64
CA VAL A 117 -6.91 -5.57 -19.24
C VAL A 117 -7.13 -4.21 -18.59
N ASN A 118 -6.21 -3.26 -18.80
CA ASN A 118 -6.38 -1.89 -18.27
C ASN A 118 -7.65 -1.23 -18.83
N TYR A 119 -7.92 -1.36 -20.13
CA TYR A 119 -9.13 -0.82 -20.73
C TYR A 119 -10.40 -1.45 -20.15
N SER A 120 -10.41 -2.77 -19.92
CA SER A 120 -11.53 -3.47 -19.27
C SER A 120 -11.75 -2.97 -17.85
N LEU A 121 -10.69 -2.86 -17.05
CA LEU A 121 -10.75 -2.35 -15.68
C LEU A 121 -11.23 -0.90 -15.63
N GLU A 122 -10.76 -0.04 -16.54
CA GLU A 122 -11.25 1.34 -16.64
C GLU A 122 -12.75 1.39 -16.93
N LEU A 123 -13.25 0.50 -17.80
CA LEU A 123 -14.67 0.43 -18.12
C LEU A 123 -15.49 -0.05 -16.91
N GLU A 124 -15.00 -1.07 -16.20
CA GLU A 124 -15.60 -1.58 -14.96
C GLU A 124 -15.66 -0.51 -13.87
N PHE A 125 -14.54 0.19 -13.60
CA PHE A 125 -14.52 1.28 -12.62
C PHE A 125 -15.44 2.43 -13.00
N LYS A 126 -15.49 2.81 -14.29
CA LYS A 126 -16.43 3.84 -14.75
C LYS A 126 -17.88 3.42 -14.56
N ARG A 127 -18.19 2.13 -14.73
CA ARG A 127 -19.53 1.59 -14.52
C ARG A 127 -19.89 1.57 -13.04
N GLU A 128 -19.02 1.03 -12.20
CA GLU A 128 -19.22 0.98 -10.75
C GLU A 128 -19.39 2.38 -10.16
N LEU A 129 -18.60 3.35 -10.61
CA LEU A 129 -18.71 4.74 -10.18
C LEU A 129 -20.07 5.33 -10.55
N LYS A 130 -20.59 5.06 -11.76
CA LYS A 130 -21.93 5.50 -12.17
C LYS A 130 -23.05 4.84 -11.37
N GLU A 131 -22.89 3.55 -11.04
CA GLU A 131 -23.86 2.82 -10.20
C GLU A 131 -23.89 3.42 -8.78
N LEU A 132 -22.73 3.65 -8.17
CA LEU A 132 -22.63 4.32 -6.86
C LEU A 132 -23.15 5.76 -6.86
N GLU A 133 -22.89 6.52 -7.93
CA GLU A 133 -23.45 7.87 -8.08
C GLU A 133 -24.98 7.84 -8.14
N ALA A 134 -25.56 6.90 -8.90
CA ALA A 134 -27.01 6.73 -8.98
C ALA A 134 -27.63 6.32 -7.62
N GLU A 135 -26.97 5.43 -6.88
CA GLU A 135 -27.39 5.04 -5.52
C GLU A 135 -27.32 6.23 -4.56
N SER A 136 -26.25 7.03 -4.62
CA SER A 136 -26.07 8.24 -3.81
C SER A 136 -27.20 9.24 -4.08
N ILE A 137 -27.52 9.52 -5.34
CA ILE A 137 -28.62 10.42 -5.73
C ILE A 137 -29.96 9.89 -5.21
N SER A 138 -30.21 8.58 -5.31
CA SER A 138 -31.42 7.95 -4.80
C SER A 138 -31.55 8.08 -3.28
N MET A 139 -30.48 7.83 -2.54
CA MET A 139 -30.45 7.99 -1.08
C MET A 139 -30.64 9.45 -0.67
N GLU A 140 -30.06 10.41 -1.40
CA GLU A 140 -30.26 11.83 -1.14
C GLU A 140 -31.71 12.26 -1.38
N ALA A 141 -32.35 11.75 -2.45
CA ALA A 141 -33.77 11.98 -2.70
C ALA A 141 -34.66 11.42 -1.58
N GLN A 142 -34.37 10.21 -1.08
CA GLN A 142 -35.07 9.63 0.07
C GLN A 142 -34.88 10.45 1.34
N ALA A 143 -33.66 10.89 1.63
CA ALA A 143 -33.37 11.74 2.78
C ALA A 143 -34.13 13.08 2.71
N ASN A 144 -34.26 13.65 1.52
CA ASN A 144 -35.05 14.86 1.30
C ASN A 144 -36.55 14.62 1.50
N SER A 145 -37.10 13.49 1.04
CA SER A 145 -38.50 13.11 1.32
C SER A 145 -38.77 13.00 2.82
N ILE A 146 -37.90 12.29 3.55
CA ILE A 146 -38.03 12.12 5.01
C ILE A 146 -37.93 13.48 5.73
N LYS A 147 -37.06 14.38 5.28
CA LYS A 147 -36.99 15.74 5.83
C LYS A 147 -38.28 16.53 5.61
N GLN A 148 -38.89 16.42 4.44
CA GLN A 148 -40.17 17.06 4.14
C GLN A 148 -41.29 16.48 5.00
N GLU A 149 -41.40 15.15 5.09
CA GLU A 149 -42.37 14.46 5.95
C GLU A 149 -42.21 14.87 7.42
N LYS A 150 -40.97 14.92 7.92
CA LYS A 150 -40.67 15.41 9.26
C LYS A 150 -41.18 16.83 9.47
N GLN A 151 -40.94 17.74 8.52
CA GLN A 151 -41.42 19.12 8.63
C GLN A 151 -42.95 19.18 8.65
N MET A 152 -43.62 18.42 7.78
CA MET A 152 -45.07 18.34 7.77
C MET A 152 -45.63 17.82 9.10
N LEU A 153 -45.01 16.81 9.70
CA LEU A 153 -45.41 16.29 11.01
C LEU A 153 -45.19 17.32 12.13
N LEU A 154 -44.11 18.08 12.08
CA LEU A 154 -43.86 19.17 13.04
C LEU A 154 -44.95 20.25 12.93
N ASP A 155 -45.30 20.64 11.71
CA ASP A 155 -46.37 21.63 11.48
C ASP A 155 -47.72 21.12 11.99
N GLN A 156 -48.01 19.82 11.80
CA GLN A 156 -49.21 19.17 12.35
C GLN A 156 -49.22 19.15 13.88
N ILE A 157 -48.07 18.87 14.52
CA ILE A 157 -47.94 18.89 15.99
C ILE A 157 -48.26 20.30 16.51
N ILE A 158 -47.70 21.35 15.90
CA ILE A 158 -47.97 22.73 16.30
C ILE A 158 -49.46 23.06 16.21
N GLU A 159 -50.14 22.61 15.15
CA GLU A 159 -51.59 22.82 15.00
C GLU A 159 -52.40 22.06 16.07
N VAL A 160 -52.01 20.82 16.39
CA VAL A 160 -52.64 20.05 17.47
C VAL A 160 -52.43 20.72 18.83
N GLU A 161 -51.22 21.21 19.13
CA GLU A 161 -50.92 21.95 20.35
C GLU A 161 -51.79 23.22 20.46
N ARG A 162 -51.97 23.95 19.35
CA ARG A 162 -52.86 25.10 19.30
C ARG A 162 -54.31 24.72 19.58
N GLN A 163 -54.78 23.59 19.05
CA GLN A 163 -56.13 23.08 19.32
C GLN A 163 -56.29 22.67 20.79
N ILE A 164 -55.29 22.01 21.38
CA ILE A 164 -55.29 21.67 22.81
C ILE A 164 -55.43 22.95 23.65
N MET A 165 -54.60 23.97 23.42
CA MET A 165 -54.69 25.26 24.14
C MET A 165 -56.07 25.92 24.00
N LEU A 166 -56.68 25.84 22.80
CA LEU A 166 -58.01 26.38 22.56
C LEU A 166 -59.08 25.64 23.37
N TRP A 167 -59.01 24.30 23.43
CA TRP A 167 -59.92 23.49 24.23
C TRP A 167 -59.72 23.69 25.73
N GLU A 168 -58.48 23.79 26.20
CA GLU A 168 -58.17 24.15 27.58
C GLU A 168 -58.80 25.49 27.96
N LYS A 169 -58.67 26.51 27.10
CA LYS A 169 -59.30 27.81 27.31
C LYS A 169 -60.83 27.73 27.32
N LYS A 170 -61.44 26.94 26.43
CA LYS A 170 -62.89 26.71 26.43
C LYS A 170 -63.36 26.06 27.73
N ILE A 171 -62.68 25.00 28.18
CA ILE A 171 -62.99 24.30 29.43
C ILE A 171 -62.84 25.24 30.63
N GLN A 172 -61.80 26.09 30.64
CA GLN A 172 -61.59 27.07 31.70
C GLN A 172 -62.73 28.08 31.77
N ILE A 173 -63.13 28.66 30.62
CA ILE A 173 -64.28 29.58 30.55
C ILE A 173 -65.56 28.86 31.00
N GLU A 174 -65.79 27.63 30.56
CA GLU A 174 -66.96 26.86 30.97
C GLU A 174 -67.01 26.65 32.49
N LYS A 175 -65.89 26.26 33.11
CA LYS A 175 -65.76 26.15 34.58
C LYS A 175 -66.02 27.48 35.29
N GLU A 176 -65.47 28.58 34.79
CA GLU A 176 -65.69 29.92 35.34
C GLU A 176 -67.16 30.34 35.21
N THR A 177 -67.79 30.10 34.05
CA THR A 177 -69.22 30.37 33.85
C THR A 177 -70.10 29.51 34.74
N GLN A 178 -69.79 28.22 34.90
CA GLN A 178 -70.54 27.33 35.79
C GLN A 178 -70.41 27.74 37.25
N ALA A 179 -69.23 28.20 37.69
CA ALA A 179 -69.03 28.75 39.02
C ALA A 179 -69.79 30.07 39.23
N ALA A 180 -69.89 30.92 38.20
CA ALA A 180 -70.67 32.15 38.25
C ALA A 180 -72.19 31.91 38.22
N LEU A 181 -72.64 30.83 37.55
CA LEU A 181 -74.04 30.40 37.46
C LEU A 181 -74.46 29.48 38.62
N ASP A 182 -73.55 29.17 39.56
CA ASP A 182 -73.81 28.26 40.66
C ASP A 182 -74.95 28.78 41.56
N PRO A 183 -76.12 28.08 41.60
CA PRO A 183 -77.26 28.49 42.40
C PRO A 183 -77.01 28.40 43.91
N GLU A 184 -75.93 27.74 44.36
CA GLU A 184 -75.54 27.71 45.78
C GLU A 184 -74.84 29.02 46.21
N VAL A 185 -74.16 29.69 45.28
CA VAL A 185 -73.52 30.99 45.53
C VAL A 185 -74.63 32.05 45.64
N GLY A 186 -74.74 32.66 46.82
CA GLY A 186 -75.83 33.59 47.15
C GLY A 186 -77.09 32.91 47.68
N GLN A 187 -77.21 31.58 47.66
CA GLN A 187 -78.35 30.87 48.25
C GLN A 187 -78.39 31.01 49.78
N ALA A 188 -77.22 31.09 50.43
CA ALA A 188 -77.12 31.39 51.85
C ALA A 188 -77.63 32.81 52.16
N GLU A 189 -77.32 33.78 51.31
CA GLU A 189 -77.79 35.16 51.43
C GLU A 189 -79.29 35.25 51.13
N ALA A 190 -79.79 34.56 50.10
CA ALA A 190 -81.21 34.44 49.79
C ALA A 190 -81.99 33.80 50.94
N LYS A 191 -81.54 32.67 51.50
CA LYS A 191 -82.15 32.03 52.68
C LYS A 191 -82.07 32.89 53.94
N ASN A 192 -81.04 33.73 54.07
CA ASN A 192 -80.95 34.70 55.17
C ASN A 192 -81.95 35.85 54.97
N MET A 193 -82.10 36.35 53.74
CA MET A 193 -83.10 37.35 53.38
C MET A 193 -84.52 36.79 53.55
N GLU A 194 -84.80 35.54 53.16
CA GLU A 194 -86.09 34.87 53.41
C GLU A 194 -86.39 34.75 54.90
N ARG A 195 -85.40 34.35 55.71
CA ARG A 195 -85.53 34.31 57.16
C ARG A 195 -85.76 35.69 57.76
N GLU A 196 -85.13 36.72 57.20
CA GLU A 196 -85.35 38.12 57.61
C GLU A 196 -86.74 38.60 57.22
N ILE A 197 -87.21 38.32 56.00
CA ILE A 197 -88.58 38.59 55.55
C ILE A 197 -89.57 37.87 56.47
N HIS A 198 -89.30 36.62 56.84
CA HIS A 198 -90.12 35.88 57.79
C HIS A 198 -90.11 36.52 59.18
N ARG A 199 -88.95 36.97 59.68
CA ARG A 199 -88.86 37.75 60.93
C ARG A 199 -89.63 39.05 60.85
N MET A 200 -89.56 39.78 59.73
CA MET A 200 -90.31 41.02 59.53
C MET A 200 -91.81 40.76 59.44
N ARG A 201 -92.25 39.68 58.78
CA ARG A 201 -93.65 39.24 58.75
C ARG A 201 -94.15 38.85 60.14
N LEU A 202 -93.37 38.09 60.91
CA LEU A 202 -93.70 37.77 62.29
C LEU A 202 -93.72 39.02 63.18
N ARG A 203 -92.85 40.00 62.90
CA ARG A 203 -92.86 41.29 63.60
C ARG A 203 -94.07 42.12 63.23
N LEU A 204 -94.51 42.11 61.97
CA LEU A 204 -95.76 42.72 61.52
C LEU A 204 -96.96 42.06 62.22
N GLU A 205 -97.03 40.72 62.20
CA GLU A 205 -98.09 39.96 62.85
C GLU A 205 -98.07 40.14 64.37
N ALA A 206 -96.88 40.29 64.97
CA ALA A 206 -96.74 40.65 66.38
C ALA A 206 -97.19 42.09 66.66
N LEU A 207 -96.92 43.03 65.75
CA LEU A 207 -97.43 44.40 65.83
C LEU A 207 -98.95 44.45 65.68
N GLU A 208 -99.52 43.67 64.77
CA GLU A 208 -100.98 43.51 64.62
C GLU A 208 -101.57 42.89 65.89
N ARG A 209 -100.97 41.81 66.41
CA ARG A 209 -101.35 41.22 67.69
C ARG A 209 -101.13 42.16 68.87
N ASP A 210 -100.13 43.03 68.86
CA ASP A 210 -99.91 44.03 69.90
C ASP A 210 -100.87 45.21 69.76
N GLN A 211 -101.34 45.52 68.55
CA GLN A 211 -102.42 46.47 68.32
C GLN A 211 -103.76 45.90 68.81
N GLU A 212 -104.06 44.63 68.51
CA GLU A 212 -105.19 43.89 69.05
C GLU A 212 -105.07 43.68 70.56
N ARG A 213 -103.87 43.39 71.05
CA ARG A 213 -103.58 43.26 72.48
C ARG A 213 -103.62 44.61 73.16
N MET A 214 -103.27 45.72 72.53
CA MET A 214 -103.42 47.06 73.11
C MET A 214 -104.91 47.42 73.21
N ILE A 215 -105.74 47.05 72.23
CA ILE A 215 -107.20 47.14 72.30
C ILE A 215 -107.72 46.25 73.44
N PHE A 216 -107.26 45.00 73.50
CA PHE A 216 -107.65 44.03 74.51
C PHE A 216 -107.06 44.31 75.91
N GLU A 217 -105.90 44.97 76.04
CA GLU A 217 -105.25 45.39 77.29
C GLU A 217 -105.79 46.72 77.77
N MET A 218 -106.36 47.56 76.89
CA MET A 218 -107.28 48.62 77.32
C MET A 218 -108.52 48.00 77.98
N GLU A 219 -109.07 46.93 77.40
CA GLU A 219 -110.24 46.19 77.92
C GLU A 219 -109.89 45.31 79.14
N ARG A 220 -108.65 44.85 79.25
CA ARG A 220 -108.16 43.91 80.27
C ARG A 220 -107.30 44.58 81.35
N ALA A 221 -106.90 45.85 81.21
CA ALA A 221 -106.41 46.69 82.32
C ALA A 221 -107.54 47.09 83.28
N ILE A 222 -108.80 46.96 82.86
CA ILE A 222 -109.98 46.99 83.73
C ILE A 222 -110.16 45.66 84.49
N HIS A 223 -109.69 44.53 83.95
CA HIS A 223 -110.02 43.18 84.46
C HIS A 223 -108.85 42.29 84.86
N LYS A 224 -107.62 42.82 84.91
CA LYS A 224 -106.42 42.05 85.28
C LYS A 224 -105.39 42.89 86.04
N ARG A 225 -105.92 43.74 86.93
CA ARG A 225 -105.30 44.12 88.22
C ARG A 225 -105.45 43.01 89.27
N ASP A 226 -106.04 41.87 88.89
CA ASP A 226 -106.19 40.67 89.71
C ASP A 226 -105.34 39.50 89.20
N ALA A 227 -104.10 39.45 89.70
CA ALA A 227 -103.26 38.26 89.79
C ALA A 227 -102.46 37.84 88.54
N ILE A 228 -101.20 38.28 88.54
CA ILE A 228 -100.04 37.66 87.88
C ILE A 228 -99.25 36.88 88.95
N ALA A 229 -98.86 35.63 88.67
CA ALA A 229 -97.71 34.94 89.29
C ALA A 229 -97.27 33.74 88.40
N MET A 230 -96.18 33.84 87.60
CA MET A 230 -94.79 33.36 87.86
C MET A 230 -94.61 31.81 87.73
N ARG A 231 -93.59 31.14 87.15
CA ARG A 231 -92.26 31.45 86.54
C ARG A 231 -91.50 30.13 86.18
N GLY A 232 -90.64 30.14 85.13
CA GLY A 232 -89.30 29.45 85.06
C GLY A 232 -89.21 27.98 84.56
N ARG A 233 -88.07 27.38 84.14
CA ARG A 233 -86.65 27.80 83.84
C ARG A 233 -85.80 26.55 83.43
N GLY A 234 -84.78 26.70 82.54
CA GLY A 234 -83.49 25.91 82.49
C GLY A 234 -83.45 24.55 81.73
N LYS A 235 -82.31 23.95 81.29
CA LYS A 235 -80.87 24.29 81.15
C LYS A 235 -80.11 23.10 80.48
N LYS A 236 -79.04 23.38 79.70
CA LYS A 236 -77.74 22.67 79.48
C LYS A 236 -77.54 21.42 78.58
N GLU A 237 -76.65 21.63 77.58
CA GLU A 237 -75.42 20.92 77.09
C GLU A 237 -75.20 19.39 77.24
N SER A 238 -74.68 18.79 76.16
CA SER A 238 -73.95 17.50 76.11
C SER A 238 -72.85 17.52 75.03
N ASP A 239 -71.76 16.81 75.33
CA ASP A 239 -70.45 16.77 74.68
C ASP A 239 -70.31 15.90 73.41
N MET A 240 -69.15 16.13 72.77
CA MET A 240 -68.44 15.50 71.63
C MET A 240 -68.66 14.00 71.34
N THR A 241 -68.87 13.69 70.05
CA THR A 241 -69.15 12.37 69.48
C THR A 241 -68.05 11.78 68.58
N GLN A 242 -68.04 10.44 68.55
CA GLN A 242 -67.51 9.38 67.65
C GLN A 242 -66.92 9.69 66.24
N ALA A 243 -66.99 10.92 65.72
CA ALA A 243 -66.58 11.27 64.34
C ALA A 243 -65.05 11.41 64.15
N SER A 244 -64.29 11.65 65.22
CA SER A 244 -62.82 11.84 65.13
C SER A 244 -62.05 10.52 64.88
N LEU A 245 -62.63 9.38 65.25
CA LEU A 245 -62.03 8.06 65.07
C LEU A 245 -62.19 7.53 63.63
N LEU A 246 -63.31 7.81 62.97
CA LEU A 246 -63.54 7.40 61.58
C LEU A 246 -62.67 8.17 60.57
N SER A 247 -62.38 9.45 60.84
CA SER A 247 -61.47 10.27 60.02
C SER A 247 -60.04 9.72 59.98
N LYS A 248 -59.54 9.21 61.11
CA LYS A 248 -58.18 8.67 61.22
C LYS A 248 -57.98 7.39 60.41
N VAL A 249 -59.00 6.53 60.36
CA VAL A 249 -58.98 5.28 59.59
C VAL A 249 -58.97 5.56 58.08
N ALA A 250 -59.79 6.51 57.62
CA ALA A 250 -59.81 6.92 56.20
C ALA A 250 -58.46 7.49 55.73
N THR A 251 -57.77 8.28 56.57
CA THR A 251 -56.44 8.79 56.23
C THR A 251 -55.37 7.71 56.11
N LEU A 252 -55.42 6.64 56.92
CA LEU A 252 -54.47 5.54 56.83
C LEU A 252 -54.71 4.67 55.59
N GLN A 253 -55.97 4.47 55.21
CA GLN A 253 -56.34 3.73 54.00
C GLN A 253 -55.89 4.43 52.72
N ASN A 254 -55.99 5.77 52.68
CA ASN A 254 -55.49 6.57 51.55
C ASN A 254 -53.96 6.54 51.46
N LYS A 255 -53.23 6.58 52.58
CA LYS A 255 -51.77 6.43 52.60
C LYS A 255 -51.31 5.06 52.09
N ALA A 256 -52.03 3.99 52.44
CA ALA A 256 -51.73 2.65 51.95
C ALA A 256 -51.93 2.52 50.43
N ARG A 257 -53.00 3.12 49.88
CA ARG A 257 -53.24 3.15 48.41
C ARG A 257 -52.20 3.98 47.67
N GLN A 258 -51.80 5.11 48.24
CA GLN A 258 -50.77 5.98 47.67
C GLN A 258 -49.41 5.26 47.62
N ALA A 259 -49.03 4.59 48.72
CA ALA A 259 -47.81 3.78 48.78
C ALA A 259 -47.83 2.63 47.75
N ALA A 260 -48.96 1.96 47.55
CA ALA A 260 -49.11 0.91 46.53
C ALA A 260 -48.98 1.43 45.08
N LYS A 261 -49.42 2.67 44.83
CA LYS A 261 -49.27 3.30 43.51
C LYS A 261 -47.81 3.71 43.25
N GLU A 262 -47.12 4.19 44.29
CA GLU A 262 -45.71 4.56 44.22
C GLU A 262 -44.81 3.32 44.02
N THR A 263 -45.09 2.21 44.69
CA THR A 263 -44.34 0.95 44.47
C THR A 263 -44.54 0.41 43.05
N ALA A 264 -45.76 0.44 42.49
CA ALA A 264 -46.00 0.03 41.11
C ALA A 264 -45.29 0.94 40.08
N ALA A 265 -45.20 2.25 40.35
CA ALA A 265 -44.46 3.18 39.51
C ALA A 265 -42.94 2.89 39.56
N LEU A 266 -42.41 2.61 40.74
CA LEU A 266 -41.00 2.22 40.93
C LEU A 266 -40.68 0.89 40.23
N GLU A 267 -41.55 -0.12 40.29
CA GLU A 267 -41.36 -1.37 39.55
C GLU A 267 -41.31 -1.17 38.03
N LYS A 268 -42.16 -0.29 37.48
CA LYS A 268 -42.12 0.06 36.06
C LYS A 268 -40.82 0.75 35.68
N ALA A 269 -40.34 1.68 36.53
CA ALA A 269 -39.07 2.35 36.33
C ALA A 269 -37.87 1.39 36.39
N ILE A 270 -37.88 0.42 37.32
CA ILE A 270 -36.85 -0.63 37.42
C ILE A 270 -36.82 -1.48 36.15
N LYS A 271 -37.98 -1.92 35.64
CA LYS A 271 -38.04 -2.69 34.38
C LYS A 271 -37.49 -1.89 33.19
N GLN A 272 -37.85 -0.61 33.08
CA GLN A 272 -37.32 0.26 32.03
C GLN A 272 -35.81 0.44 32.13
N LYS A 273 -35.27 0.59 33.36
CA LYS A 273 -33.83 0.67 33.61
C LYS A 273 -33.09 -0.63 33.31
N SER A 274 -33.72 -1.79 33.56
CA SER A 274 -33.17 -3.09 33.19
C SER A 274 -33.00 -3.22 31.67
N ILE A 275 -34.03 -2.86 30.90
CA ILE A 275 -33.98 -2.91 29.43
C ILE A 275 -32.92 -1.95 28.89
N GLN A 276 -32.82 -0.73 29.45
CA GLN A 276 -31.76 0.22 29.09
C GLN A 276 -30.36 -0.33 29.40
N SER A 277 -30.20 -1.05 30.51
CA SER A 277 -28.92 -1.66 30.87
C SER A 277 -28.52 -2.77 29.90
N GLU A 278 -29.47 -3.59 29.45
CA GLU A 278 -29.23 -4.64 28.45
C GLU A 278 -28.86 -4.06 27.09
N ASP A 279 -29.55 -3.00 26.65
CA ASP A 279 -29.23 -2.30 25.39
C ASP A 279 -27.83 -1.67 25.43
N ILE A 280 -27.46 -1.01 26.54
CA ILE A 280 -26.11 -0.46 26.72
C ILE A 280 -25.06 -1.58 26.73
N SER A 281 -25.34 -2.72 27.36
CA SER A 281 -24.44 -3.88 27.35
C SER A 281 -24.23 -4.40 25.93
N PHE A 282 -25.30 -4.52 25.14
CA PHE A 282 -25.23 -4.96 23.75
C PHE A 282 -24.42 -3.99 22.88
N GLN A 283 -24.63 -2.68 23.07
CA GLN A 283 -23.84 -1.65 22.37
C GLN A 283 -22.36 -1.71 22.78
N MET A 284 -22.06 -1.95 24.05
CA MET A 284 -20.70 -2.08 24.56
C MET A 284 -19.99 -3.30 23.97
N ASP A 285 -20.68 -4.44 23.85
CA ASP A 285 -20.13 -5.63 23.19
C ASP A 285 -19.86 -5.39 21.70
N LYS A 286 -20.78 -4.72 21.01
CA LYS A 286 -20.61 -4.34 19.60
C LYS A 286 -19.39 -3.42 19.41
N ILE A 287 -19.27 -2.37 20.21
CA ILE A 287 -18.13 -1.45 20.15
C ILE A 287 -16.82 -2.18 20.49
N SER A 288 -16.84 -3.10 21.45
CA SER A 288 -15.66 -3.90 21.80
C SER A 288 -15.23 -4.82 20.65
N GLN A 289 -16.18 -5.41 19.93
CA GLN A 289 -15.89 -6.23 18.75
C GLN A 289 -15.33 -5.37 17.60
N ASP A 290 -15.95 -4.20 17.35
CA ASP A 290 -15.47 -3.26 16.34
C ASP A 290 -14.04 -2.78 16.66
N LEU A 291 -13.74 -2.44 17.92
CA LEU A 291 -12.41 -2.06 18.36
C LEU A 291 -11.38 -3.15 18.04
N LYS A 292 -11.67 -4.41 18.35
CA LYS A 292 -10.79 -5.54 18.06
C LYS A 292 -10.52 -5.67 16.56
N THR A 293 -11.53 -5.50 15.70
CA THR A 293 -11.32 -5.54 14.25
C THR A 293 -10.43 -4.39 13.76
N GLN A 294 -10.54 -3.21 14.35
CA GLN A 294 -9.66 -2.08 14.02
C GLN A 294 -8.24 -2.30 14.49
N GLU A 295 -8.04 -2.90 15.67
CA GLU A 295 -6.72 -3.29 16.18
C GLU A 295 -6.04 -4.32 15.27
N ASP A 296 -6.76 -5.36 14.83
CA ASP A 296 -6.26 -6.37 13.89
C ASP A 296 -5.90 -5.75 12.53
N ARG A 297 -6.72 -4.81 12.04
CA ARG A 297 -6.45 -4.03 10.82
C ARG A 297 -5.20 -3.16 10.97
N ALA A 298 -5.04 -2.48 12.11
CA ALA A 298 -3.88 -1.66 12.41
C ALA A 298 -2.60 -2.51 12.47
N ALA A 299 -2.64 -3.67 13.13
CA ALA A 299 -1.52 -4.61 13.18
C ALA A 299 -1.14 -5.12 11.78
N THR A 300 -2.13 -5.40 10.93
CA THR A 300 -1.90 -5.84 9.54
C THR A 300 -1.29 -4.73 8.69
N LEU A 301 -1.80 -3.50 8.79
CA LEU A 301 -1.23 -2.32 8.13
C LEU A 301 0.21 -2.08 8.59
N GLN A 302 0.49 -2.20 9.89
CA GLN A 302 1.85 -2.04 10.41
C GLN A 302 2.82 -3.08 9.82
N ARG A 303 2.41 -4.35 9.69
CA ARG A 303 3.22 -5.37 9.01
C ARG A 303 3.46 -5.04 7.54
N SER A 304 2.45 -4.55 6.83
CA SER A 304 2.55 -4.14 5.43
C SER A 304 3.51 -2.96 5.24
N ILE A 305 3.41 -1.93 6.09
CA ILE A 305 4.33 -0.77 6.10
C ILE A 305 5.76 -1.25 6.34
N ASN A 306 5.97 -2.11 7.35
CA ASN A 306 7.29 -2.64 7.67
C ASN A 306 7.89 -3.46 6.51
N HIS A 307 7.07 -4.21 5.77
CA HIS A 307 7.50 -4.94 4.58
C HIS A 307 7.88 -4.00 3.44
N ALA A 308 7.05 -2.98 3.17
CA ALA A 308 7.33 -1.98 2.14
C ALA A 308 8.61 -1.17 2.44
N LEU A 309 8.84 -0.81 3.71
CA LEU A 309 10.08 -0.16 4.14
C LEU A 309 11.32 -1.05 3.92
N TYR A 310 11.20 -2.35 4.21
CA TYR A 310 12.26 -3.30 3.95
C TYR A 310 12.57 -3.42 2.44
N GLU A 311 11.55 -3.56 1.59
CA GLU A 311 11.71 -3.62 0.13
C GLU A 311 12.36 -2.34 -0.42
N LYS A 312 11.90 -1.17 0.06
CA LYS A 312 12.51 0.12 -0.29
C LYS A 312 14.00 0.15 0.06
N GLN A 313 14.36 -0.25 1.27
CA GLN A 313 15.76 -0.28 1.71
C GLN A 313 16.59 -1.24 0.87
N ARG A 314 16.08 -2.45 0.59
CA ARG A 314 16.73 -3.44 -0.29
C ARG A 314 16.99 -2.89 -1.69
N CYS A 315 16.03 -2.17 -2.27
CA CYS A 315 16.19 -1.53 -3.57
C CYS A 315 17.27 -0.44 -3.55
N ILE A 316 17.27 0.43 -2.53
CA ILE A 316 18.29 1.49 -2.35
C ILE A 316 19.69 0.86 -2.23
N ASP A 317 19.85 -0.15 -1.39
CA ASP A 317 21.14 -0.82 -1.19
C ASP A 317 21.64 -1.51 -2.47
N THR A 318 20.71 -2.12 -3.23
CA THR A 318 21.03 -2.75 -4.51
C THR A 318 21.45 -1.73 -5.56
N GLU A 319 20.77 -0.59 -5.63
CA GLU A 319 21.13 0.51 -6.53
C GLU A 319 22.49 1.11 -6.15
N ALA A 320 22.73 1.36 -4.86
CA ALA A 320 24.01 1.85 -4.36
C ALA A 320 25.17 0.88 -4.66
N ARG A 321 24.91 -0.44 -4.64
CA ARG A 321 25.88 -1.47 -5.08
C ARG A 321 26.17 -1.36 -6.57
N LYS A 322 25.13 -1.30 -7.42
CA LYS A 322 25.29 -1.15 -8.87
C LYS A 322 26.05 0.12 -9.23
N GLN A 323 25.77 1.23 -8.57
CA GLN A 323 26.50 2.49 -8.77
C GLN A 323 27.97 2.39 -8.36
N ARG A 324 28.28 1.74 -7.22
CA ARG A 324 29.68 1.48 -6.82
C ARG A 324 30.39 0.59 -7.84
N MET A 325 29.72 -0.44 -8.34
CA MET A 325 30.25 -1.34 -9.35
C MET A 325 30.49 -0.60 -10.67
N LEU A 326 29.55 0.22 -11.13
CA LEU A 326 29.69 1.08 -12.32
C LEU A 326 30.89 2.02 -12.20
N LYS A 327 31.07 2.69 -11.05
CA LYS A 327 32.25 3.53 -10.79
C LYS A 327 33.55 2.74 -10.87
N LYS A 328 33.57 1.51 -10.34
CA LYS A 328 34.73 0.62 -10.42
C LYS A 328 35.04 0.23 -11.86
N TRP A 329 34.01 -0.13 -12.64
CA TRP A 329 34.17 -0.42 -14.08
C TRP A 329 34.68 0.79 -14.86
N ASP A 330 34.15 1.99 -14.59
CA ASP A 330 34.62 3.22 -15.22
C ASP A 330 36.10 3.51 -14.90
N GLN A 331 36.53 3.29 -13.66
CA GLN A 331 37.95 3.38 -13.28
C GLN A 331 38.83 2.37 -14.02
N ILE A 332 38.36 1.13 -14.17
CA ILE A 332 39.05 0.08 -14.94
C ILE A 332 39.16 0.48 -16.42
N CYS A 333 38.08 0.97 -17.03
CA CYS A 333 38.08 1.47 -18.40
C CYS A 333 39.05 2.65 -18.59
N GLN A 334 39.24 3.48 -17.57
CA GLN A 334 40.22 4.58 -17.55
C GLN A 334 41.66 4.11 -17.24
N GLY A 335 41.89 2.81 -17.10
CA GLY A 335 43.22 2.22 -16.82
C GLY A 335 43.73 2.46 -15.40
N LYS A 336 42.84 2.79 -14.44
CA LYS A 336 43.20 3.11 -13.04
C LYS A 336 42.76 1.99 -12.10
N GLY A 337 43.68 1.54 -11.24
CA GLY A 337 43.36 0.77 -10.03
C GLY A 337 43.06 -0.72 -10.21
N PHE A 338 43.30 -1.30 -11.39
CA PHE A 338 43.15 -2.73 -11.63
C PHE A 338 44.28 -3.23 -12.54
N ASP A 339 45.11 -4.12 -12.01
CA ASP A 339 46.11 -4.88 -12.76
C ASP A 339 45.55 -6.29 -12.97
N PRO A 340 45.10 -6.66 -14.18
CA PRO A 340 44.51 -7.98 -14.46
C PRO A 340 45.49 -9.15 -14.29
N THR A 341 46.78 -8.86 -14.13
CA THR A 341 47.86 -9.84 -14.17
C THR A 341 48.25 -10.40 -12.80
N ASP A 342 47.74 -9.82 -11.71
CA ASP A 342 48.05 -10.20 -10.32
C ASP A 342 46.93 -11.08 -9.72
N GLU A 343 46.89 -12.36 -10.10
CA GLU A 343 45.85 -13.33 -9.68
C GLU A 343 45.88 -13.60 -8.16
N ASP A 344 47.06 -13.63 -7.55
CA ASP A 344 47.23 -13.92 -6.12
C ASP A 344 46.55 -12.86 -5.25
N ARG A 345 46.67 -11.59 -5.64
CA ARG A 345 46.03 -10.48 -4.93
C ARG A 345 44.50 -10.52 -5.05
N ILE A 346 43.97 -10.93 -6.19
CA ILE A 346 42.53 -11.10 -6.41
C ILE A 346 41.98 -12.23 -5.52
N HIS A 347 42.71 -13.34 -5.42
CA HIS A 347 42.34 -14.45 -4.54
C HIS A 347 42.36 -14.05 -3.06
N ALA A 348 43.41 -13.35 -2.62
CA ALA A 348 43.51 -12.86 -1.24
C ALA A 348 42.37 -11.89 -0.87
N ASP A 349 42.02 -10.96 -1.77
CA ASP A 349 40.92 -10.01 -1.55
C ASP A 349 39.55 -10.70 -1.52
N LYS A 350 39.35 -11.74 -2.36
CA LYS A 350 38.13 -12.57 -2.35
C LYS A 350 37.99 -13.34 -1.04
N ASP A 351 39.05 -14.00 -0.58
CA ASP A 351 39.02 -14.79 0.64
C ASP A 351 38.80 -13.90 1.86
N LYS A 352 39.44 -12.72 1.90
CA LYS A 352 39.20 -11.72 2.93
C LYS A 352 37.73 -11.27 2.97
N ALA A 353 37.14 -10.97 1.80
CA ALA A 353 35.73 -10.59 1.71
C ALA A 353 34.80 -11.72 2.21
N MET A 354 35.05 -12.98 1.83
CA MET A 354 34.26 -14.12 2.32
C MET A 354 34.37 -14.27 3.84
N THR A 355 35.58 -14.09 4.39
CA THR A 355 35.83 -14.20 5.83
C THR A 355 35.09 -13.10 6.60
N ASP A 356 35.09 -11.87 6.08
CA ASP A 356 34.42 -10.74 6.72
C ASP A 356 32.89 -10.87 6.63
N THR A 357 32.34 -11.36 5.51
CA THR A 357 30.91 -11.69 5.41
C THR A 357 30.51 -12.77 6.41
N GLN A 358 31.33 -13.79 6.60
CA GLN A 358 31.05 -14.85 7.58
C GLN A 358 31.02 -14.32 9.02
N LYS A 359 31.99 -13.48 9.41
CA LYS A 359 31.99 -12.82 10.72
C LYS A 359 30.72 -12.00 10.96
N ILE A 360 30.25 -11.26 9.95
CA ILE A 360 29.01 -10.46 10.06
C ILE A 360 27.81 -11.38 10.31
N ARG A 361 27.71 -12.53 9.64
CA ARG A 361 26.62 -13.50 9.89
C ARG A 361 26.68 -14.05 11.31
N ASP A 362 27.86 -14.43 11.76
CA ASP A 362 28.05 -15.00 13.10
C ASP A 362 27.65 -13.97 14.19
N MET A 363 27.97 -12.69 13.98
CA MET A 363 27.47 -11.61 14.83
C MET A 363 25.95 -11.48 14.80
N ILE A 364 25.31 -11.56 13.61
CA ILE A 364 23.85 -11.47 13.49
C ILE A 364 23.18 -12.64 14.21
N VAL A 365 23.71 -13.85 14.10
CA VAL A 365 23.20 -15.04 14.82
C VAL A 365 23.35 -14.86 16.33
N THR A 366 24.50 -14.34 16.77
CA THR A 366 24.74 -14.05 18.20
C THR A 366 23.76 -13.01 18.74
N LEU A 367 23.50 -11.94 17.98
CA LEU A 367 22.52 -10.90 18.34
C LEU A 367 21.09 -11.42 18.35
N GLN A 368 20.73 -12.36 17.46
CA GLN A 368 19.41 -13.00 17.46
C GLN A 368 19.20 -13.86 18.71
N GLN A 369 20.24 -14.52 19.19
CA GLN A 369 20.20 -15.32 20.43
C GLN A 369 20.10 -14.42 21.66
N GLN A 370 20.83 -13.30 21.69
CA GLN A 370 20.82 -12.34 22.80
C GLN A 370 19.52 -11.52 22.87
N HIS A 371 18.89 -11.25 21.72
CA HIS A 371 17.69 -10.41 21.64
C HIS A 371 16.58 -11.07 20.81
N PRO A 372 15.82 -12.02 21.39
CA PRO A 372 14.77 -12.76 20.67
C PRO A 372 13.65 -11.88 20.11
N HIS A 373 13.36 -10.75 20.76
CA HIS A 373 12.37 -9.76 20.32
C HIS A 373 12.77 -9.04 19.01
N LEU A 374 14.06 -9.03 18.65
CA LEU A 374 14.56 -8.45 17.40
C LEU A 374 14.78 -9.49 16.30
N LYS A 375 14.43 -10.76 16.55
CA LYS A 375 14.71 -11.87 15.62
C LYS A 375 14.18 -11.57 14.22
N GLU A 376 12.98 -11.03 14.09
CA GLU A 376 12.38 -10.70 12.79
C GLU A 376 13.18 -9.63 12.03
N VAL A 377 13.63 -8.57 12.72
CA VAL A 377 14.43 -7.49 12.15
C VAL A 377 15.82 -7.99 11.76
N LEU A 378 16.47 -8.74 12.65
CA LEU A 378 17.81 -9.28 12.42
C LEU A 378 17.82 -10.34 11.31
N THR A 379 16.73 -11.08 11.12
CA THR A 379 16.58 -12.02 9.99
C THR A 379 16.53 -11.27 8.67
N ARG A 380 15.83 -10.13 8.61
CA ARG A 380 15.81 -9.26 7.42
C ARG A 380 17.19 -8.65 7.13
N VAL A 381 17.92 -8.23 8.16
CA VAL A 381 19.30 -7.74 8.02
C VAL A 381 20.24 -8.83 7.51
N ALA A 382 20.06 -10.08 7.96
CA ALA A 382 20.82 -11.22 7.43
C ALA A 382 20.58 -11.41 5.92
N MET A 383 19.33 -11.35 5.45
CA MET A 383 19.01 -11.45 4.02
C MET A 383 19.66 -10.34 3.17
N LEU A 384 19.82 -9.13 3.72
CA LEU A 384 20.54 -8.04 3.02
C LEU A 384 22.03 -8.35 2.84
N SER A 385 22.63 -9.11 3.77
CA SER A 385 24.02 -9.56 3.70
C SER A 385 24.25 -10.72 2.70
N GLU A 386 23.20 -11.46 2.32
CA GLU A 386 23.28 -12.57 1.35
C GLU A 386 23.33 -12.09 -0.11
N ALA A 387 22.83 -10.89 -0.40
CA ALA A 387 22.86 -10.32 -1.75
C ALA A 387 24.23 -9.71 -2.14
N GLN A 388 25.31 -10.02 -1.41
CA GLN A 388 26.66 -9.51 -1.62
C GLN A 388 27.36 -10.11 -2.84
#